data_AF-A0A973KUV1-F1
#
_entry.id   AF-A0A973KUV1-F1
#
_cell.length_a   1.000
_cell.length_b   1.000
_cell.length_c   1.000
_cell.angle_alpha   90.00
_cell.angle_beta   90.00
_cell.angle_gamma   90.00
#
_symmetry.space_group_name_H-M   'P 1'
#
loop_
_entity.id
_entity.type
_entity.pdbx_description
1 polymer ?
#
loop_
_entity_poly.entity_id
_entity_poly.type
_entity_poly.pdbx_seq_one_letter_code
_entity_poly.pdbx_strand_id
1 'polypeptide(L)'
;MRKKRLRGSNHEQGGEPPQQEASPQRSTARVRNRLAVSVAVVSLAVLGAGAPAVLSALDDTTDAQELVDLAETNRGAVTLAHALADERDAMIEYVAAGRNSASGAGVSESQRARVDRQVKEVGPGTPAEVRRLLDALPKVRQQALTGSGSALDVYESYTETIQALGGLADTLARKLRDGADDGSAAALAPLGRATEEASATRGLL
;
A
#
# COMPACT_ATOMS: atom_id res chain seq x y z
N MET A 1 35.22 50.81 78.46
CA MET A 1 36.12 49.86 79.17
C MET A 1 35.33 48.64 79.63
N ARG A 2 36.00 47.50 79.89
CA ARG A 2 35.39 46.22 80.32
C ARG A 2 34.55 46.35 81.60
N LYS A 3 33.47 45.53 81.71
CA LYS A 3 33.39 44.40 82.66
C LYS A 3 32.22 43.46 82.32
N LYS A 4 32.19 42.30 82.99
CA LYS A 4 31.54 41.02 82.58
C LYS A 4 30.80 40.43 83.79
N ARG A 5 29.88 39.47 83.55
CA ARG A 5 29.17 38.60 84.54
C ARG A 5 28.00 39.32 85.27
N LEU A 6 26.96 38.69 85.84
CA LEU A 6 26.56 37.29 86.16
C LEU A 6 25.10 37.05 85.66
N ARG A 7 24.62 35.85 85.27
CA ARG A 7 24.08 34.69 86.06
C ARG A 7 23.05 35.04 87.17
N GLY A 8 21.81 34.58 86.99
CA GLY A 8 20.71 34.52 87.99
C GLY A 8 19.38 34.99 87.37
N SER A 9 18.43 34.11 87.01
CA SER A 9 17.44 33.43 87.86
C SER A 9 16.35 34.35 88.45
N ASN A 10 15.17 34.44 87.83
CA ASN A 10 13.96 33.80 88.39
C ASN A 10 12.76 33.78 87.43
N HIS A 11 11.72 33.03 87.84
CA HIS A 11 10.38 32.98 87.26
C HIS A 11 9.74 34.37 87.13
N GLU A 12 9.16 34.65 85.96
CA GLU A 12 7.95 35.46 85.82
C GLU A 12 6.94 34.64 85.01
N GLN A 13 5.76 34.37 85.57
CA GLN A 13 4.65 33.73 84.85
C GLN A 13 3.71 34.83 84.34
N GLY A 14 3.54 34.92 83.03
CA GLY A 14 2.55 35.79 82.41
C GLY A 14 2.56 35.73 80.88
N GLY A 15 1.38 35.54 80.28
CA GLY A 15 1.14 35.70 78.83
C GLY A 15 1.05 34.41 78.00
N GLU A 16 -0.04 34.29 77.24
CA GLU A 16 -0.26 33.37 76.09
C GLU A 16 0.59 33.78 74.86
N PRO A 17 0.63 33.02 73.73
CA PRO A 17 0.51 31.56 73.46
C PRO A 17 1.85 31.10 72.78
N PRO A 18 1.97 30.37 71.63
CA PRO A 18 1.16 29.35 70.92
C PRO A 18 2.00 28.08 70.55
N GLN A 19 1.72 27.46 69.39
CA GLN A 19 2.43 26.42 68.59
C GLN A 19 2.00 24.96 68.84
N GLN A 20 1.20 24.29 67.99
CA GLN A 20 1.26 24.02 66.52
C GLN A 20 2.00 22.71 66.21
N GLU A 21 1.24 21.61 66.14
CA GLU A 21 1.73 20.30 65.67
C GLU A 21 1.11 19.86 64.33
N ALA A 22 1.96 19.19 63.55
CA ALA A 22 1.90 18.94 62.12
C ALA A 22 0.71 18.14 61.56
N SER A 23 0.41 18.42 60.29
CA SER A 23 -0.56 17.72 59.44
C SER A 23 -0.20 16.26 59.14
N PRO A 24 -1.17 15.31 59.09
CA PRO A 24 -0.92 13.93 58.69
C PRO A 24 -1.10 13.71 57.18
N GLN A 25 -0.23 14.27 56.34
CA GLN A 25 -0.29 14.12 54.88
C GLN A 25 0.60 12.95 54.37
N ARG A 26 0.36 11.71 54.85
CA ARG A 26 1.22 10.52 54.58
C ARG A 26 0.50 9.25 54.07
N SER A 27 -0.79 9.30 53.76
CA SER A 27 -1.58 8.15 53.28
C SER A 27 -1.73 8.10 51.75
N THR A 28 -1.98 9.22 51.08
CA THR A 28 -2.35 9.27 49.65
C THR A 28 -1.23 8.88 48.69
N ALA A 29 0.03 9.18 49.02
CA ALA A 29 1.18 8.89 48.15
C ALA A 29 1.37 7.39 47.88
N ARG A 30 1.16 6.53 48.89
CA ARG A 30 1.24 5.06 48.73
C ARG A 30 0.13 4.50 47.85
N VAL A 31 -1.07 5.09 47.89
CA VAL A 31 -2.20 4.68 47.04
C VAL A 31 -1.96 5.10 45.60
N ARG A 32 -1.49 6.34 45.36
CA ARG A 32 -1.15 6.83 44.01
C ARG A 32 -0.02 6.02 43.37
N ASN A 33 1.03 5.69 44.13
CA ASN A 33 2.12 4.85 43.62
C ASN A 33 1.66 3.42 43.29
N ARG A 34 0.78 2.83 44.12
CA ARG A 34 0.18 1.52 43.82
C ARG A 34 -0.67 1.55 42.55
N LEU A 35 -1.54 2.55 42.39
CA LEU A 35 -2.35 2.74 41.17
C LEU A 35 -1.46 2.91 39.93
N ALA A 36 -0.41 3.72 40.00
CA ALA A 36 0.53 3.91 38.90
C ALA A 36 1.25 2.60 38.53
N VAL A 37 1.69 1.81 39.51
CA VAL A 37 2.30 0.48 39.28
C VAL A 37 1.28 -0.49 38.69
N SER A 38 0.05 -0.56 39.21
CA SER A 38 -1.00 -1.42 38.64
C SER A 38 -1.30 -1.08 37.19
N VAL A 39 -1.47 0.21 36.87
CA VAL A 39 -1.71 0.68 35.50
C VAL A 39 -0.51 0.38 34.60
N ALA A 40 0.71 0.62 35.05
CA ALA A 40 1.92 0.31 34.28
C ALA A 40 2.05 -1.19 33.97
N VAL A 41 1.75 -2.07 34.93
CA VAL A 41 1.76 -3.54 34.74
C VAL A 41 0.66 -3.98 33.79
N VAL A 42 -0.57 -3.43 33.89
CA VAL A 42 -1.66 -3.73 32.96
C VAL A 42 -1.31 -3.27 31.55
N SER A 43 -0.79 -2.05 31.38
CA SER A 43 -0.34 -1.55 30.07
C SER A 43 0.78 -2.40 29.46
N LEU A 44 1.76 -2.83 30.26
CA LEU A 44 2.81 -3.75 29.82
C LEU A 44 2.27 -5.13 29.43
N ALA A 45 1.30 -5.66 30.16
CA ALA A 45 0.66 -6.94 29.83
C ALA A 45 -0.17 -6.85 28.53
N VAL A 46 -0.90 -5.75 28.34
CA VAL A 46 -1.66 -5.49 27.09
C VAL A 46 -0.72 -5.30 25.90
N LEU A 47 0.38 -4.56 26.06
CA LEU A 47 1.40 -4.42 25.01
C LEU A 47 2.09 -5.75 24.68
N GLY A 48 2.44 -6.55 25.70
CA GLY A 48 3.05 -7.87 25.51
C GLY A 48 2.11 -8.89 24.84
N ALA A 49 0.81 -8.86 25.19
CA ALA A 49 -0.20 -9.71 24.55
C ALA A 49 -0.60 -9.22 23.15
N GLY A 50 -0.53 -7.90 22.90
CA GLY A 50 -0.87 -7.30 21.61
C GLY A 50 0.25 -7.37 20.57
N ALA A 51 1.52 -7.44 20.98
CA ALA A 51 2.66 -7.43 20.06
C ALA A 51 2.61 -8.54 18.97
N PRO A 52 2.26 -9.81 19.26
CA PRO A 52 2.12 -10.82 18.21
C PRO A 52 1.00 -10.50 17.22
N ALA A 53 -0.15 -10.00 17.71
CA ALA A 53 -1.29 -9.66 16.87
C ALA A 53 -1.01 -8.44 15.95
N VAL A 54 -0.24 -7.47 16.44
CA VAL A 54 0.22 -6.33 15.62
C VAL A 54 1.21 -6.79 14.56
N LEU A 55 2.13 -7.71 14.87
CA LEU A 55 3.06 -8.27 13.88
C LEU A 55 2.31 -9.06 12.79
N SER A 56 1.40 -9.97 13.17
CA SER A 56 0.58 -10.69 12.20
C SER A 56 -0.23 -9.76 11.30
N ALA A 57 -0.85 -8.71 11.87
CA ALA A 57 -1.60 -7.74 11.07
C ALA A 57 -0.72 -6.89 10.13
N LEU A 58 0.58 -6.74 10.40
CA LEU A 58 1.54 -6.11 9.48
C LEU A 58 1.90 -7.05 8.34
N ASP A 59 2.19 -8.32 8.63
CA ASP A 59 2.48 -9.35 7.63
C ASP A 59 1.27 -9.54 6.69
N ASP A 60 0.06 -9.70 7.25
CA ASP A 60 -1.23 -9.75 6.51
C ASP A 60 -1.41 -8.54 5.57
N THR A 61 -0.96 -7.35 5.99
CA THR A 61 -1.04 -6.12 5.19
C THR A 61 -0.05 -6.12 4.03
N THR A 62 1.16 -6.66 4.23
CA THR A 62 2.17 -6.78 3.17
C THR A 62 1.78 -7.81 2.13
N ASP A 63 1.30 -8.99 2.55
CA ASP A 63 0.78 -10.02 1.63
C ASP A 63 -0.38 -9.49 0.78
N ALA A 64 -1.31 -8.76 1.42
CA ALA A 64 -2.42 -8.13 0.72
C ALA A 64 -1.97 -7.08 -0.31
N GLN A 65 -0.93 -6.30 -0.01
CA GLN A 65 -0.36 -5.34 -0.96
C GLN A 65 0.29 -6.06 -2.15
N GLU A 66 1.03 -7.15 -1.93
CA GLU A 66 1.58 -7.96 -3.02
C GLU A 66 0.47 -8.55 -3.91
N LEU A 67 -0.62 -9.05 -3.32
CA LEU A 67 -1.78 -9.53 -4.09
C LEU A 67 -2.47 -8.42 -4.89
N VAL A 68 -2.54 -7.19 -4.38
CA VAL A 68 -3.07 -6.03 -5.13
C VAL A 68 -2.16 -5.67 -6.29
N ASP A 69 -0.85 -5.50 -6.06
CA ASP A 69 0.14 -5.19 -7.11
C ASP A 69 0.14 -6.26 -8.22
N LEU A 70 0.00 -7.52 -7.83
CA LEU A 70 -0.12 -8.66 -8.73
C LEU A 70 -1.42 -8.61 -9.56
N ALA A 71 -2.54 -8.24 -8.95
CA ALA A 71 -3.83 -8.08 -9.61
C ALA A 71 -3.86 -6.89 -10.58
N GLU A 72 -3.26 -5.76 -10.20
CA GLU A 72 -3.10 -4.59 -11.06
C GLU A 72 -2.19 -4.90 -12.25
N THR A 73 -1.06 -5.57 -12.02
CA THR A 73 -0.15 -6.02 -13.10
C THR A 73 -0.86 -6.97 -14.08
N ASN A 74 -1.65 -7.93 -13.55
CA ASN A 74 -2.44 -8.85 -14.37
C ASN A 74 -3.49 -8.12 -15.22
N ARG A 75 -4.26 -7.22 -14.60
CA ARG A 75 -5.24 -6.37 -15.29
C ARG A 75 -4.57 -5.52 -16.38
N GLY A 76 -3.40 -4.96 -16.11
CA GLY A 76 -2.60 -4.22 -17.09
C GLY A 76 -2.23 -5.09 -18.29
N ALA A 77 -1.69 -6.29 -18.06
CA ALA A 77 -1.32 -7.23 -19.12
C ALA A 77 -2.50 -7.63 -20.02
N VAL A 78 -3.66 -7.98 -19.42
CA VAL A 78 -4.89 -8.31 -20.16
C VAL A 78 -5.42 -7.12 -20.96
N THR A 79 -5.44 -5.92 -20.35
CA THR A 79 -5.93 -4.70 -21.01
C THR A 79 -5.05 -4.34 -22.21
N LEU A 80 -3.73 -4.45 -22.07
CA LEU A 80 -2.77 -4.21 -23.15
C LEU A 80 -2.86 -5.27 -24.25
N ALA A 81 -3.06 -6.55 -23.91
CA ALA A 81 -3.25 -7.62 -24.90
C ALA A 81 -4.47 -7.36 -25.80
N HIS A 82 -5.60 -6.92 -25.22
CA HIS A 82 -6.78 -6.51 -26.00
C HIS A 82 -6.51 -5.27 -26.85
N ALA A 83 -5.90 -4.23 -26.29
CA ALA A 83 -5.59 -3.01 -27.04
C ALA A 83 -4.62 -3.26 -28.23
N LEU A 84 -3.71 -4.23 -28.10
CA LEU A 84 -2.85 -4.70 -29.18
C LEU A 84 -3.56 -5.60 -30.20
N ALA A 85 -4.58 -6.36 -29.79
CA ALA A 85 -5.43 -7.09 -30.73
C ALA A 85 -6.25 -6.12 -31.60
N ASP A 86 -6.86 -5.09 -30.99
CA ASP A 86 -7.55 -4.02 -31.71
C ASP A 86 -6.59 -3.25 -32.65
N GLU A 87 -5.33 -3.08 -32.23
CA GLU A 87 -4.29 -2.43 -33.04
C GLU A 87 -3.87 -3.29 -34.24
N ARG A 88 -3.65 -4.60 -34.02
CA ARG A 88 -3.35 -5.59 -35.05
C ARG A 88 -4.45 -5.63 -36.10
N ASP A 89 -5.71 -5.72 -35.68
CA ASP A 89 -6.83 -5.93 -36.60
C ASP A 89 -7.03 -4.69 -37.49
N ALA A 90 -6.86 -3.48 -36.94
CA ALA A 90 -6.84 -2.23 -37.71
C ALA A 90 -5.63 -2.13 -38.68
N MET A 91 -4.45 -2.64 -38.32
CA MET A 91 -3.30 -2.70 -39.24
C MET A 91 -3.50 -3.76 -40.34
N ILE A 92 -4.11 -4.91 -40.03
CA ILE A 92 -4.45 -5.95 -41.00
C ILE A 92 -5.42 -5.39 -42.05
N GLU A 93 -6.48 -4.70 -41.62
CA GLU A 93 -7.43 -4.06 -42.53
C GLU A 93 -6.74 -3.04 -43.44
N TYR A 94 -5.89 -2.17 -42.89
CA TYR A 94 -5.13 -1.18 -43.66
C TYR A 94 -4.20 -1.82 -44.70
N VAL A 95 -3.47 -2.87 -44.33
CA VAL A 95 -2.58 -3.59 -45.26
C VAL A 95 -3.37 -4.37 -46.31
N ALA A 96 -4.49 -5.00 -45.94
CA ALA A 96 -5.38 -5.70 -46.87
C ALA A 96 -6.05 -4.74 -47.88
N ALA A 97 -6.36 -3.50 -47.46
CA ALA A 97 -6.80 -2.42 -48.34
C ALA A 97 -5.67 -1.83 -49.22
N GLY A 98 -4.48 -2.45 -49.25
CA GLY A 98 -3.35 -2.01 -50.05
C GLY A 98 -2.67 -0.74 -49.51
N ARG A 99 -2.75 -0.49 -48.20
CA ARG A 99 -2.19 0.69 -47.51
C ARG A 99 -2.76 2.03 -47.99
N ASN A 100 -3.95 2.01 -48.59
CA ASN A 100 -4.58 3.22 -49.08
C ASN A 100 -5.29 3.98 -47.92
N SER A 101 -5.02 5.28 -47.79
CA SER A 101 -5.59 6.10 -46.72
C SER A 101 -7.08 6.42 -46.87
N ALA A 102 -7.70 6.06 -48.01
CA ALA A 102 -9.11 6.35 -48.31
C ALA A 102 -10.06 5.27 -47.77
N SER A 103 -9.59 4.03 -47.62
CA SER A 103 -10.28 2.94 -46.92
C SER A 103 -10.04 2.97 -45.40
N GLY A 104 -8.99 3.64 -44.95
CA GLY A 104 -8.68 3.84 -43.52
C GLY A 104 -7.23 4.30 -43.33
N ALA A 105 -6.93 4.94 -42.20
CA ALA A 105 -5.56 5.38 -41.87
C ALA A 105 -4.75 4.32 -41.09
N GLY A 106 -5.26 3.08 -41.01
CA GLY A 106 -4.85 2.11 -39.99
C GLY A 106 -5.15 2.65 -38.58
N VAL A 107 -4.20 2.45 -37.67
CA VAL A 107 -4.36 2.79 -36.25
C VAL A 107 -4.40 4.30 -36.03
N SER A 108 -5.47 4.79 -35.40
CA SER A 108 -5.58 6.21 -35.03
C SER A 108 -4.47 6.63 -34.05
N GLU A 109 -4.04 7.90 -34.11
CA GLU A 109 -3.07 8.45 -33.16
C GLU A 109 -3.56 8.33 -31.70
N SER A 110 -4.88 8.50 -31.47
CA SER A 110 -5.47 8.32 -30.14
C SER A 110 -5.32 6.89 -29.60
N GLN A 111 -5.36 5.88 -30.48
CA GLN A 111 -5.24 4.46 -30.12
C GLN A 111 -3.78 4.10 -29.86
N ARG A 112 -2.84 4.52 -30.72
CA ARG A 112 -1.39 4.41 -30.46
C ARG A 112 -1.03 5.04 -29.13
N ALA A 113 -1.47 6.28 -28.87
CA ALA A 113 -1.21 6.98 -27.62
C ALA A 113 -1.86 6.32 -26.37
N ARG A 114 -2.94 5.54 -26.52
CA ARG A 114 -3.49 4.71 -25.43
C ARG A 114 -2.58 3.51 -25.16
N VAL A 115 -2.21 2.75 -26.20
CA VAL A 115 -1.30 1.61 -26.08
C VAL A 115 0.05 2.05 -25.51
N ASP A 116 0.62 3.16 -25.97
CA ASP A 116 1.92 3.67 -25.51
C ASP A 116 1.92 4.16 -24.05
N ARG A 117 0.74 4.52 -23.51
CA ARG A 117 0.59 4.75 -22.07
C ARG A 117 0.49 3.43 -21.32
N GLN A 118 -0.34 2.49 -21.78
CA GLN A 118 -0.48 1.17 -21.18
C GLN A 118 0.85 0.40 -21.14
N VAL A 119 1.69 0.48 -22.19
CA VAL A 119 3.04 -0.10 -22.22
C VAL A 119 3.94 0.47 -21.12
N LYS A 120 3.81 1.76 -20.79
CA LYS A 120 4.55 2.42 -19.69
C LYS A 120 3.95 2.12 -18.32
N GLU A 121 2.65 1.83 -18.25
CA GLU A 121 1.92 1.43 -17.05
C GLU A 121 2.21 -0.03 -16.64
N VAL A 122 2.58 -0.92 -17.58
CA VAL A 122 3.02 -2.27 -17.20
C VAL A 122 4.35 -2.18 -16.45
N GLY A 123 4.31 -2.36 -15.13
CA GLY A 123 5.40 -2.04 -14.22
C GLY A 123 6.71 -2.83 -14.40
N PRO A 124 7.72 -2.58 -13.53
CA PRO A 124 9.02 -3.25 -13.59
C PRO A 124 8.95 -4.77 -13.37
N GLY A 125 7.87 -5.30 -12.78
CA GLY A 125 7.63 -6.74 -12.61
C GLY A 125 7.34 -7.52 -13.91
N THR A 126 7.36 -6.87 -15.07
CA THR A 126 7.17 -7.52 -16.38
C THR A 126 8.41 -8.33 -16.78
N PRO A 127 8.28 -9.61 -17.19
CA PRO A 127 9.40 -10.41 -17.66
C PRO A 127 10.16 -9.75 -18.82
N ALA A 128 11.50 -9.89 -18.83
CA ALA A 128 12.37 -9.24 -19.81
C ALA A 128 12.03 -9.57 -21.27
N GLU A 129 11.54 -10.78 -21.54
CA GLU A 129 11.11 -11.20 -22.89
C GLU A 129 9.85 -10.44 -23.35
N VAL A 130 8.86 -10.31 -22.47
CA VAL A 130 7.65 -9.49 -22.73
C VAL A 130 8.05 -8.03 -22.91
N ARG A 131 8.96 -7.51 -22.09
CA ARG A 131 9.50 -6.14 -22.23
C ARG A 131 10.11 -5.93 -23.62
N ARG A 132 10.97 -6.83 -24.07
CA ARG A 132 11.62 -6.80 -25.39
C ARG A 132 10.61 -6.75 -26.56
N LEU A 133 9.54 -7.53 -26.46
CA LEU A 133 8.46 -7.52 -27.47
C LEU A 133 7.69 -6.20 -27.47
N LEU A 134 7.36 -5.65 -26.30
CA LEU A 134 6.73 -4.32 -26.18
C LEU A 134 7.62 -3.20 -26.72
N ASP A 135 8.93 -3.24 -26.43
CA ASP A 135 9.91 -2.27 -26.94
C ASP A 135 10.09 -2.35 -28.47
N ALA A 136 9.74 -3.48 -29.09
CA ALA A 136 9.76 -3.67 -30.55
C ALA A 136 8.49 -3.14 -31.27
N LEU A 137 7.38 -2.87 -30.56
CA LEU A 137 6.12 -2.41 -31.15
C LEU A 137 6.24 -1.18 -32.08
N PRO A 138 7.03 -0.13 -31.77
CA PRO A 138 7.20 1.00 -32.70
C PRO A 138 7.76 0.58 -34.07
N LYS A 139 8.63 -0.42 -34.10
CA LYS A 139 9.20 -0.98 -35.33
C LYS A 139 8.16 -1.82 -36.09
N VAL A 140 7.40 -2.66 -35.38
CA VAL A 140 6.30 -3.45 -35.98
C VAL A 140 5.27 -2.54 -36.65
N ARG A 141 4.85 -1.46 -35.96
CA ARG A 141 3.96 -0.42 -36.50
C ARG A 141 4.51 0.22 -37.77
N GLN A 142 5.79 0.60 -37.76
CA GLN A 142 6.45 1.18 -38.93
C GLN A 142 6.46 0.20 -40.11
N GLN A 143 6.79 -1.07 -39.86
CA GLN A 143 6.80 -2.12 -40.88
C GLN A 143 5.40 -2.41 -41.45
N ALA A 144 4.35 -2.36 -40.63
CA ALA A 144 2.97 -2.46 -41.12
C ALA A 144 2.61 -1.28 -42.05
N LEU A 145 2.94 -0.05 -41.63
CA LEU A 145 2.59 1.18 -42.35
C LEU A 145 3.35 1.37 -43.67
N THR A 146 4.67 1.14 -43.70
CA THR A 146 5.53 1.49 -44.85
C THR A 146 6.30 0.31 -45.45
N GLY A 147 6.24 -0.87 -44.84
CA GLY A 147 6.91 -2.06 -45.34
C GLY A 147 6.18 -2.73 -46.51
N SER A 148 6.87 -3.66 -47.17
CA SER A 148 6.33 -4.50 -48.25
C SER A 148 5.67 -5.80 -47.75
N GLY A 149 5.59 -6.00 -46.43
CA GLY A 149 5.05 -7.22 -45.83
C GLY A 149 3.56 -7.43 -46.09
N SER A 150 3.12 -8.68 -45.95
CA SER A 150 1.72 -9.09 -46.10
C SER A 150 0.89 -8.77 -44.83
N ALA A 151 -0.44 -8.91 -44.94
CA ALA A 151 -1.32 -8.84 -43.77
C ALA A 151 -1.08 -10.00 -42.77
N LEU A 152 -0.57 -11.15 -43.25
CA LEU A 152 -0.18 -12.27 -42.39
C LEU A 152 1.08 -11.93 -41.58
N ASP A 153 2.07 -11.29 -42.20
CA ASP A 153 3.32 -10.89 -41.51
C ASP A 153 3.01 -9.92 -40.35
N VAL A 154 2.04 -9.01 -40.56
CA VAL A 154 1.51 -8.12 -39.52
C VAL A 154 0.75 -8.91 -38.44
N TYR A 155 -0.13 -9.83 -38.84
CA TYR A 155 -0.85 -10.69 -37.90
C TYR A 155 0.12 -11.44 -36.97
N GLU A 156 1.15 -12.08 -37.53
CA GLU A 156 2.14 -12.86 -36.78
C GLU A 156 2.94 -11.97 -35.81
N SER A 157 3.47 -10.84 -36.30
CA SER A 157 4.29 -9.91 -35.51
C SER A 157 3.57 -9.35 -34.27
N TYR A 158 2.28 -9.00 -34.39
CA TYR A 158 1.49 -8.59 -33.24
C TYR A 158 1.07 -9.78 -32.37
N THR A 159 0.73 -10.91 -32.97
CA THR A 159 0.22 -12.09 -32.25
C THR A 159 1.28 -12.71 -31.33
N GLU A 160 2.57 -12.66 -31.68
CA GLU A 160 3.67 -13.03 -30.77
C GLU A 160 3.61 -12.22 -29.46
N THR A 161 3.48 -10.88 -29.56
CA THR A 161 3.41 -9.97 -28.40
C THR A 161 2.13 -10.21 -27.58
N ILE A 162 0.99 -10.41 -28.25
CA ILE A 162 -0.30 -10.70 -27.59
C ILE A 162 -0.24 -12.04 -26.83
N GLN A 163 0.34 -13.09 -27.41
CA GLN A 163 0.50 -14.38 -26.74
C GLN A 163 1.44 -14.30 -25.54
N ALA A 164 2.54 -13.53 -25.65
CA ALA A 164 3.45 -13.31 -24.53
C ALA A 164 2.78 -12.58 -23.34
N LEU A 165 1.91 -11.60 -23.61
CA LEU A 165 1.09 -10.94 -22.60
C LEU A 165 0.03 -11.88 -22.00
N GLY A 166 -0.59 -12.74 -22.82
CA GLY A 166 -1.52 -13.78 -22.35
C GLY A 166 -0.85 -14.77 -21.39
N GLY A 167 0.32 -15.30 -21.76
CA GLY A 167 1.09 -16.21 -20.89
C GLY A 167 1.58 -15.56 -19.60
N LEU A 168 1.86 -14.24 -19.62
CA LEU A 168 2.08 -13.45 -18.41
C LEU A 168 0.81 -13.39 -17.56
N ALA A 169 -0.32 -12.96 -18.14
CA ALA A 169 -1.60 -12.86 -17.43
C ALA A 169 -2.01 -14.18 -16.76
N ASP A 170 -1.92 -15.31 -17.49
CA ASP A 170 -2.17 -16.65 -16.95
C ASP A 170 -1.26 -17.00 -15.76
N THR A 171 0.00 -16.54 -15.79
CA THR A 171 0.96 -16.79 -14.71
C THR A 171 0.66 -15.94 -13.47
N LEU A 172 0.24 -14.70 -13.64
CA LEU A 172 -0.18 -13.82 -12.55
C LEU A 172 -1.53 -14.29 -11.97
N ALA A 173 -2.46 -14.74 -12.82
CA ALA A 173 -3.75 -15.31 -12.41
C ALA A 173 -3.62 -16.59 -11.57
N ARG A 174 -2.63 -17.45 -11.87
CA ARG A 174 -2.29 -18.60 -11.01
C ARG A 174 -1.80 -18.15 -9.64
N LYS A 175 -0.80 -17.26 -9.58
CA LYS A 175 -0.28 -16.72 -8.30
C LYS A 175 -1.38 -16.05 -7.45
N LEU A 176 -2.31 -15.33 -8.08
CA LEU A 176 -3.47 -14.72 -7.40
C LEU A 176 -4.44 -15.76 -6.83
N ARG A 177 -4.56 -16.94 -7.47
CA ARG A 177 -5.33 -18.06 -6.95
C ARG A 177 -4.63 -18.65 -5.73
N ASP A 178 -3.35 -18.97 -5.88
CA ASP A 178 -2.54 -19.62 -4.84
C ASP A 178 -2.57 -18.78 -3.54
N GLY A 179 -2.24 -17.48 -3.62
CA GLY A 179 -2.27 -16.59 -2.44
C GLY A 179 -3.67 -16.23 -1.91
N ALA A 180 -4.74 -16.49 -2.67
CA ALA A 180 -6.10 -16.41 -2.15
C ALA A 180 -6.49 -17.68 -1.37
N ASP A 181 -6.00 -18.83 -1.80
CA ASP A 181 -6.25 -20.13 -1.17
C ASP A 181 -5.34 -20.34 0.07
N ASP A 182 -4.16 -19.70 0.14
CA ASP A 182 -3.25 -19.68 1.30
C ASP A 182 -3.77 -18.82 2.49
N GLY A 183 -4.85 -18.06 2.31
CA GLY A 183 -5.60 -17.41 3.38
C GLY A 183 -5.35 -15.92 3.59
N SER A 184 -4.34 -15.30 2.96
CA SER A 184 -4.06 -13.85 3.09
C SER A 184 -5.25 -12.98 2.65
N ALA A 185 -6.07 -13.46 1.69
CA ALA A 185 -7.32 -12.79 1.31
C ALA A 185 -8.40 -12.77 2.43
N ALA A 186 -8.40 -13.73 3.36
CA ALA A 186 -9.31 -13.74 4.50
C ALA A 186 -8.90 -12.74 5.59
N ALA A 187 -7.59 -12.45 5.71
CA ALA A 187 -7.03 -11.50 6.66
C ALA A 187 -7.35 -10.02 6.33
N LEU A 188 -7.84 -9.73 5.12
CA LEU A 188 -8.28 -8.39 4.71
C LEU A 188 -9.66 -7.97 5.27
N ALA A 189 -10.54 -8.94 5.57
CA ALA A 189 -11.92 -8.66 6.01
C ALA A 189 -12.06 -7.87 7.34
N PRO A 190 -11.15 -8.00 8.33
CA PRO A 190 -11.11 -7.13 9.51
C PRO A 190 -10.79 -5.66 9.18
N LEU A 191 -9.84 -5.39 8.28
CA LEU A 191 -9.46 -4.03 7.89
C LEU A 191 -10.56 -3.31 7.11
N GLY A 192 -11.26 -4.02 6.21
CA GLY A 192 -12.45 -3.50 5.54
C GLY A 192 -13.52 -3.05 6.55
N ARG A 193 -13.86 -3.91 7.52
CA ARG A 193 -14.81 -3.56 8.59
C ARG A 193 -14.34 -2.39 9.46
N ALA A 194 -13.07 -2.36 9.87
CA ALA A 194 -12.52 -1.24 10.64
C ALA A 194 -12.59 0.09 9.86
N THR A 195 -12.44 0.06 8.53
CA THR A 195 -12.55 1.24 7.67
C THR A 195 -14.01 1.68 7.48
N GLU A 196 -14.96 0.74 7.38
CA GLU A 196 -16.39 1.03 7.42
C GLU A 196 -16.81 1.64 8.77
N GLU A 197 -16.36 1.08 9.90
CA GLU A 197 -16.64 1.59 11.24
C GLU A 197 -16.06 3.01 11.46
N ALA A 198 -14.83 3.25 10.99
CA ALA A 198 -14.21 4.58 11.01
C ALA A 198 -14.92 5.59 10.08
N SER A 199 -15.47 5.13 8.95
CA SER A 199 -16.24 5.97 8.03
C SER A 199 -17.63 6.29 8.58
N ALA A 200 -18.29 5.30 9.18
CA ALA A 200 -19.59 5.45 9.83
C ALA A 200 -19.51 6.43 11.01
N THR A 201 -18.50 6.29 11.88
CA THR A 201 -18.29 7.24 12.99
C THR A 201 -17.98 8.66 12.49
N ARG A 202 -17.23 8.82 11.40
CA ARG A 202 -16.99 10.14 10.78
C ARG A 202 -18.22 10.73 10.11
N GLY A 203 -19.16 9.91 9.62
CA GLY A 203 -20.45 10.35 9.07
C GLY A 203 -21.51 10.70 10.14
N LEU A 204 -21.21 10.49 11.42
CA LEU A 204 -22.08 10.80 12.56
C LEU A 204 -21.62 12.07 13.34
N LEU A 205 -20.61 12.78 12.83
CA LEU A 205 -20.04 14.02 13.38
C LEU A 205 -20.21 15.20 12.41
#